data_AF-A0AAJ2Q134-F1
#
_entry.id   AF-A0AAJ2Q134-F1
#
_cell.length_a   1.000
_cell.length_b   1.000
_cell.length_c   1.000
_cell.angle_alpha   90.00
_cell.angle_beta   90.00
_cell.angle_gamma   90.00
#
_symmetry.space_group_name_H-M   'P 1'
#
loop_
_entity.id
_entity.type
_entity.pdbx_description
1 polymer ?
#
loop_
_entity_poly.entity_id
_entity_poly.type
_entity_poly.pdbx_seq_one_letter_code
_entity_poly.pdbx_strand_id
1 'polypeptide(L)'
;AALTAALVVPFLSRTSEYYRAPIPTEYAPKAETRFAWAPLLRRVATRPNLLLELLLIRATYAAYQRTRLEATGSRAAAEEHAGQVMAVEKALFMDIEHWVNHTVVGIGWLRGFFDFYYTSFHFVVPLTVLGVLYWRRPADYRWARTAIGFTTVLALVGFFFYPLAPPRLMPGLGIIDTIYGVQDFSRPDYGKLTELTNQYAAMPSLHFGWSLWCGLTIALVAPRVWMK
;
A
#
# COMPACT_ATOMS: atom_id res chain seq x y z
N ALA A 1 9.02 27.79 3.27
CA ALA A 1 8.98 27.97 4.72
C ALA A 1 10.39 28.16 5.30
N ALA A 2 11.26 27.14 5.37
CA ALA A 2 12.62 27.30 5.92
C ALA A 2 13.52 28.24 5.08
N LEU A 3 13.52 28.09 3.75
CA LEU A 3 14.25 28.99 2.84
C LEU A 3 13.72 30.43 2.88
N THR A 4 12.40 30.58 3.01
CA THR A 4 11.75 31.89 3.11
C THR A 4 12.06 32.57 4.44
N ALA A 5 12.13 31.81 5.54
CA ALA A 5 12.56 32.32 6.84
C ALA A 5 14.03 32.77 6.80
N ALA A 6 14.92 31.98 6.17
CA ALA A 6 16.33 32.33 6.03
C ALA A 6 16.57 33.63 5.22
N LEU A 7 15.64 34.00 4.34
CA LEU A 7 15.71 35.24 3.56
C LEU A 7 15.13 36.47 4.28
N VAL A 8 14.35 36.25 5.36
CA VAL A 8 13.63 37.31 6.09
C VAL A 8 14.21 37.54 7.49
N VAL A 9 14.97 36.59 8.05
CA VAL A 9 15.67 36.80 9.32
C VAL A 9 16.86 37.75 9.09
N PRO A 10 16.85 38.97 9.64
CA PRO A 10 17.99 39.86 9.52
C PRO A 10 19.18 39.22 10.24
N PHE A 11 20.32 39.10 9.53
CA PHE A 11 21.57 38.71 10.16
C PHE A 11 21.87 39.72 11.28
N LEU A 12 22.00 39.23 12.52
CA LEU A 12 22.33 40.09 13.65
C LEU A 12 23.71 40.72 13.42
N SER A 13 23.79 42.05 13.48
CA SER A 13 25.06 42.78 13.43
C SER A 13 26.00 42.29 14.54
N ARG A 14 27.30 42.25 14.27
CA ARG A 14 28.34 41.90 15.27
C ARG A 14 28.40 42.87 16.45
N THR A 15 27.73 44.02 16.34
CA THR A 15 27.57 45.03 17.39
C THR A 15 26.33 44.81 18.26
N SER A 16 25.47 43.85 17.92
CA SER A 16 24.28 43.52 18.72
C SER A 16 24.69 42.88 20.04
N GLU A 17 24.02 43.26 21.14
CA GLU A 17 24.18 42.64 22.46
C GLU A 17 23.90 41.13 22.41
N TYR A 18 22.94 40.73 21.57
CA TYR A 18 22.59 39.34 21.30
C TYR A 18 23.64 38.55 20.50
N TYR A 19 24.67 39.21 19.95
CA TYR A 19 25.80 38.53 19.31
C TYR A 19 26.71 37.86 20.34
N ARG A 20 26.88 38.47 21.52
CA ARG A 20 27.70 37.92 22.62
C ARG A 20 26.90 37.04 23.58
N ALA A 21 25.61 37.33 23.74
CA ALA A 21 24.69 36.54 24.57
C ALA A 21 23.43 36.18 23.76
N PRO A 22 23.47 35.14 22.91
CA PRO A 22 22.32 34.74 22.12
C PRO A 22 21.18 34.27 23.03
N ILE A 23 19.95 34.68 22.72
CA ILE A 23 18.75 34.17 23.40
C ILE A 23 18.66 32.67 23.10
N PRO A 24 18.58 31.80 24.12
CA PRO A 24 18.38 30.38 23.90
C PRO A 24 17.16 30.15 23.02
N THR A 25 17.33 29.48 21.89
CA THR A 25 16.19 29.12 21.03
C THR A 25 15.32 28.13 21.79
N GLU A 26 14.07 28.52 22.07
CA GLU A 26 13.08 27.58 22.58
C GLU A 26 12.76 26.55 21.49
N TYR A 27 13.39 25.38 21.60
CA TYR A 27 13.05 24.25 20.75
C TYR A 27 11.72 23.67 21.23
N ALA A 28 10.79 23.46 20.28
CA ALA A 28 9.59 22.67 20.56
C ALA A 28 10.01 21.32 21.18
N PRO A 29 9.31 20.83 22.22
CA PRO A 29 9.65 19.58 22.88
C PRO A 29 9.77 18.47 21.84
N LYS A 30 10.88 17.73 21.94
CA LYS A 30 11.24 16.68 20.99
C LYS A 30 10.11 15.64 21.02
N ALA A 31 9.46 15.41 19.87
CA ALA A 31 8.37 14.44 19.80
C ALA A 31 8.88 13.06 20.22
N GLU A 32 8.42 12.59 21.38
CA GLU A 32 8.80 11.29 21.92
C GLU A 32 8.19 10.17 21.07
N THR A 33 9.04 9.29 20.56
CA THR A 33 8.60 8.07 19.88
C THR A 33 8.49 6.95 20.90
N ARG A 34 7.35 6.24 20.90
CA ARG A 34 7.18 4.99 21.68
C ARG A 34 8.18 3.88 21.30
N PHE A 35 8.88 4.03 20.17
CA PHE A 35 9.90 3.11 19.68
C PHE A 35 11.22 3.87 19.50
N ALA A 36 12.14 3.70 20.45
CA ALA A 36 13.45 4.38 20.46
C ALA A 36 14.38 3.92 19.32
N TRP A 37 14.17 2.71 18.80
CA TRP A 37 15.01 2.09 17.77
C TRP A 37 14.67 2.49 16.33
N ALA A 38 13.55 3.21 16.10
CA ALA A 38 13.07 3.54 14.77
C ALA A 38 12.94 5.07 14.57
N PRO A 39 14.06 5.81 14.36
CA PRO A 39 14.08 7.27 14.30
C PRO A 39 13.28 7.88 13.12
N LEU A 40 13.02 7.10 12.07
CA LEU A 40 12.16 7.47 10.94
C LEU A 40 10.67 7.55 11.31
N LEU A 41 10.26 7.00 12.47
CA LEU A 41 8.91 7.10 13.01
C LEU A 41 8.68 8.39 13.81
N ARG A 42 9.60 9.37 13.73
CA ARG A 42 9.47 10.65 14.42
C ARG A 42 8.18 11.35 14.03
N ARG A 43 7.33 11.56 15.03
CA ARG A 43 6.02 12.20 14.95
C ARG A 43 6.18 13.71 14.73
N VAL A 44 6.34 14.12 13.48
CA VAL A 44 6.24 15.55 13.12
C VAL A 44 4.76 15.93 13.16
N ALA A 45 4.38 16.81 14.09
CA ALA A 45 2.99 17.17 14.35
C ALA A 45 2.35 18.06 13.27
N THR A 46 3.14 18.56 12.31
CA THR A 46 2.62 19.44 11.25
C THR A 46 2.01 18.64 10.10
N ARG A 47 0.88 19.15 9.58
CA ARG A 47 0.19 18.57 8.42
C ARG A 47 1.11 18.61 7.19
N PRO A 48 1.27 17.48 6.46
CA PRO A 48 2.02 17.49 5.22
C PRO A 48 1.29 18.30 4.14
N ASN A 49 2.09 18.89 3.24
CA ASN A 49 1.58 19.70 2.14
C ASN A 49 0.86 18.80 1.10
N LEU A 50 -0.43 19.05 0.89
CA LEU A 50 -1.26 18.26 -0.04
C LEU A 50 -0.70 18.21 -1.47
N LEU A 51 -0.07 19.30 -1.95
CA LEU A 51 0.54 19.30 -3.28
C LEU A 51 1.68 18.29 -3.37
N LEU A 52 2.48 18.17 -2.31
CA LEU A 52 3.55 17.18 -2.25
C LEU A 52 3.00 15.75 -2.16
N GLU A 53 1.92 15.54 -1.42
CA GLU A 53 1.21 14.26 -1.35
C GLU A 53 0.69 13.84 -2.74
N LEU A 54 0.03 14.74 -3.45
CA LEU A 54 -0.47 14.50 -4.81
C LEU A 54 0.66 14.25 -5.81
N LEU A 55 1.76 15.02 -5.73
CA LEU A 55 2.94 14.81 -6.57
C LEU A 55 3.57 13.44 -6.33
N LEU A 56 3.60 12.97 -5.08
CA LEU A 56 4.13 11.64 -4.78
C LEU A 56 3.22 10.53 -5.32
N ILE A 57 1.89 10.66 -5.20
CA ILE A 57 0.95 9.72 -5.83
C ILE A 57 1.17 9.69 -7.35
N ARG A 58 1.29 10.87 -7.98
CA ARG A 58 1.56 11.01 -9.42
C ARG A 58 2.88 10.33 -9.81
N ALA A 59 3.94 10.53 -9.03
CA ALA A 59 5.24 9.92 -9.28
C ALA A 59 5.22 8.40 -9.11
N THR A 60 4.58 7.88 -8.05
CA THR A 60 4.41 6.43 -7.84
C THR A 60 3.58 5.81 -8.96
N TYR A 61 2.51 6.47 -9.40
CA TYR A 61 1.71 6.01 -10.54
C TYR A 61 2.52 6.00 -11.85
N ALA A 62 3.34 7.02 -12.10
CA ALA A 62 4.22 7.05 -13.27
C ALA A 62 5.28 5.93 -13.22
N ALA A 63 5.86 5.66 -12.04
CA ALA A 63 6.78 4.55 -11.85
C ALA A 63 6.10 3.19 -12.11
N TYR A 64 4.87 3.00 -11.61
CA TYR A 64 4.06 1.82 -11.91
C TYR A 64 3.85 1.62 -13.41
N GLN A 65 3.44 2.68 -14.12
CA GLN A 65 3.22 2.61 -15.57
C GLN A 65 4.50 2.25 -16.33
N ARG A 66 5.66 2.75 -15.89
CA ARG A 66 6.96 2.36 -16.49
C ARG A 66 7.31 0.90 -16.22
N THR A 67 7.23 0.46 -14.96
CA THR A 67 7.49 -0.94 -14.61
C THR A 67 6.57 -1.88 -15.37
N ARG A 68 5.33 -1.48 -15.64
CA ARG A 68 4.37 -2.26 -16.45
C ARG A 68 4.82 -2.41 -17.90
N LEU A 69 5.29 -1.34 -18.53
CA LEU A 69 5.74 -1.36 -19.93
C LEU A 69 7.02 -2.18 -20.11
N GLU A 70 7.86 -2.24 -19.08
CA GLU A 70 9.14 -2.96 -19.10
C GLU A 70 9.00 -4.42 -18.63
N ALA A 71 8.09 -4.71 -17.69
CA ALA A 71 7.86 -6.04 -17.09
C ALA A 71 6.96 -6.95 -17.96
N THR A 72 7.17 -6.96 -19.27
CA THR A 72 6.62 -8.00 -20.16
C THR A 72 7.34 -9.33 -19.89
N GLY A 73 7.07 -9.94 -18.74
CA GLY A 73 7.35 -11.36 -18.53
C GLY A 73 6.51 -12.18 -19.48
N SER A 74 7.08 -13.23 -20.09
CA SER A 74 6.29 -14.13 -20.93
C SER A 74 5.27 -14.85 -20.06
N ARG A 75 4.06 -15.09 -20.60
CA ARG A 75 3.00 -15.89 -19.93
C ARG A 75 3.56 -17.19 -19.35
N ALA A 76 4.44 -17.86 -20.09
CA ALA A 76 5.09 -19.09 -19.67
C ALA A 76 5.89 -18.94 -18.37
N ALA A 77 6.69 -17.88 -18.23
CA ALA A 77 7.44 -17.63 -16.99
C ALA A 77 6.50 -17.36 -15.81
N ALA A 78 5.40 -16.64 -16.04
CA ALA A 78 4.42 -16.37 -15.01
C ALA A 78 3.66 -17.63 -14.54
N GLU A 79 3.32 -18.52 -15.46
CA GLU A 79 2.71 -19.83 -15.15
C GLU A 79 3.70 -20.75 -14.42
N GLU A 80 4.98 -20.74 -14.79
CA GLU A 80 6.03 -21.50 -14.09
C GLU A 80 6.20 -21.04 -12.63
N HIS A 81 6.32 -19.72 -12.40
CA HIS A 81 6.40 -19.15 -11.06
C HIS A 81 5.16 -19.45 -10.22
N ALA A 82 3.97 -19.41 -10.83
CA ALA A 82 2.74 -19.83 -10.16
C ALA A 82 2.81 -21.32 -9.74
N GLY A 83 3.29 -22.20 -10.62
CA GLY A 83 3.51 -23.60 -10.31
C GLY A 83 4.49 -23.83 -9.16
N GLN A 84 5.56 -23.04 -9.07
CA GLN A 84 6.53 -23.09 -7.96
C GLN A 84 5.86 -22.73 -6.63
N VAL A 85 5.10 -21.62 -6.59
CA VAL A 85 4.39 -21.19 -5.38
C VAL A 85 3.38 -22.25 -4.93
N MET A 86 2.61 -22.80 -5.87
CA MET A 86 1.64 -23.86 -5.57
C MET A 86 2.30 -25.14 -5.04
N ALA A 87 3.48 -25.50 -5.55
CA ALA A 87 4.22 -26.65 -5.04
C ALA A 87 4.62 -26.44 -3.57
N VAL A 88 5.04 -25.23 -3.22
CA VAL A 88 5.35 -24.85 -1.84
C VAL A 88 4.11 -24.86 -0.96
N GLU A 89 3.00 -24.29 -1.42
CA GLU A 89 1.73 -24.28 -0.67
C GLU A 89 1.22 -25.70 -0.39
N LYS A 90 1.27 -26.59 -1.38
CA LYS A 90 0.93 -28.01 -1.21
C LYS A 90 1.87 -28.71 -0.24
N ALA A 91 3.17 -28.45 -0.31
CA ALA A 91 4.14 -29.01 0.64
C ALA A 91 3.89 -28.53 2.09
N LEU A 92 3.34 -27.33 2.25
CA LEU A 92 2.97 -26.75 3.53
C LEU A 92 1.51 -27.03 3.95
N PHE A 93 0.75 -27.80 3.15
CA PHE A 93 -0.67 -28.09 3.36
C PHE A 93 -1.54 -26.82 3.50
N MET A 94 -1.23 -25.79 2.72
CA MET A 94 -1.96 -24.51 2.68
C MET A 94 -2.88 -24.38 1.46
N ASP A 95 -3.19 -25.49 0.77
CA ASP A 95 -3.98 -25.54 -0.46
C ASP A 95 -5.51 -25.42 -0.25
N ILE A 96 -5.93 -24.58 0.71
CA ILE A 96 -7.35 -24.38 1.06
C ILE A 96 -8.14 -23.59 0.00
N GLU A 97 -7.44 -22.90 -0.89
CA GLU A 97 -8.02 -21.91 -1.82
C GLU A 97 -9.07 -22.52 -2.74
N HIS A 98 -8.80 -23.73 -3.25
CA HIS A 98 -9.74 -24.45 -4.11
C HIS A 98 -11.02 -24.81 -3.34
N TRP A 99 -10.88 -25.33 -2.12
CA TRP A 99 -12.03 -25.66 -1.28
C TRP A 99 -12.86 -24.40 -0.93
N VAL A 100 -12.20 -23.30 -0.54
CA VAL A 100 -12.87 -22.04 -0.24
C VAL A 100 -13.59 -21.49 -1.47
N ASN A 101 -12.95 -21.50 -2.64
CA ASN A 101 -13.55 -21.01 -3.89
C ASN A 101 -14.83 -21.77 -4.22
N HIS A 102 -14.79 -23.11 -4.29
CA HIS A 102 -15.96 -23.93 -4.62
C HIS A 102 -17.07 -23.84 -3.56
N THR A 103 -16.71 -23.68 -2.29
CA THR A 103 -17.70 -23.51 -1.20
C THR A 103 -18.39 -22.14 -1.29
N VAL A 104 -17.63 -21.06 -1.43
CA VAL A 104 -18.14 -19.68 -1.47
C VAL A 104 -19.02 -19.46 -2.70
N VAL A 105 -18.63 -20.00 -3.86
CA VAL A 105 -19.41 -19.90 -5.10
C VAL A 105 -20.81 -20.48 -4.93
N GLY A 106 -20.96 -21.58 -4.18
CA GLY A 106 -22.25 -22.21 -3.90
C GLY A 106 -23.16 -21.39 -2.98
N ILE A 107 -22.62 -20.40 -2.25
CA ILE A 107 -23.36 -19.60 -1.27
C ILE A 107 -23.53 -18.18 -1.82
N GLY A 108 -24.66 -17.92 -2.49
CA GLY A 108 -24.88 -16.70 -3.29
C GLY A 108 -24.63 -15.37 -2.56
N TRP A 109 -25.05 -15.24 -1.29
CA TRP A 109 -24.80 -14.02 -0.51
C TRP A 109 -23.33 -13.86 -0.13
N LEU A 110 -22.63 -14.97 0.13
CA LEU A 110 -21.21 -14.97 0.50
C LEU A 110 -20.34 -14.64 -0.70
N ARG A 111 -20.66 -15.22 -1.87
CA ARG A 111 -20.09 -14.82 -3.17
C ARG A 111 -20.26 -13.32 -3.40
N GLY A 112 -21.49 -12.80 -3.29
CA GLY A 112 -21.78 -11.38 -3.49
C GLY A 112 -21.01 -10.47 -2.53
N PHE A 113 -20.87 -10.87 -1.26
CA PHE A 113 -20.06 -10.14 -0.28
C PHE A 113 -18.58 -10.12 -0.68
N PHE A 114 -17.98 -11.25 -1.03
CA PHE A 114 -16.57 -11.31 -1.39
C PHE A 114 -16.28 -10.60 -2.72
N ASP A 115 -17.18 -10.67 -3.70
CA ASP A 115 -17.08 -9.92 -4.95
C ASP A 115 -17.11 -8.40 -4.67
N PHE A 116 -18.02 -7.94 -3.81
CA PHE A 116 -18.10 -6.53 -3.41
C PHE A 116 -16.88 -6.09 -2.60
N TYR A 117 -16.44 -6.91 -1.64
CA TYR A 117 -15.24 -6.67 -0.85
C TYR A 117 -14.02 -6.52 -1.74
N TYR A 118 -13.81 -7.49 -2.64
CA TYR A 118 -12.67 -7.52 -3.54
C TYR A 118 -12.65 -6.29 -4.45
N THR A 119 -13.80 -5.89 -5.01
CA THR A 119 -13.88 -4.75 -5.94
C THR A 119 -13.80 -3.38 -5.27
N SER A 120 -14.23 -3.24 -4.02
CA SER A 120 -14.45 -1.90 -3.42
C SER A 120 -13.54 -1.58 -2.23
N PHE A 121 -13.31 -2.53 -1.32
CA PHE A 121 -12.77 -2.19 0.02
C PHE A 121 -11.30 -1.77 -0.03
N HIS A 122 -10.53 -2.34 -0.94
CA HIS A 122 -9.12 -2.02 -1.09
C HIS A 122 -8.88 -0.57 -1.53
N PHE A 123 -9.86 0.15 -2.08
CA PHE A 123 -9.74 1.60 -2.30
C PHE A 123 -10.38 2.42 -1.18
N VAL A 124 -11.62 2.08 -0.81
CA VAL A 124 -12.42 2.89 0.11
C VAL A 124 -11.81 2.91 1.50
N VAL A 125 -11.37 1.75 2.01
CA VAL A 125 -10.89 1.64 3.39
C VAL A 125 -9.54 2.36 3.57
N PRO A 126 -8.50 2.16 2.74
CA PRO A 126 -7.25 2.88 2.92
C PRO A 126 -7.39 4.40 2.78
N LEU A 127 -8.18 4.87 1.81
CA LEU A 127 -8.46 6.30 1.65
C LEU A 127 -9.15 6.90 2.87
N THR A 128 -10.12 6.16 3.45
CA THR A 128 -10.81 6.59 4.67
C THR A 128 -9.85 6.67 5.85
N VAL A 129 -9.01 5.65 6.05
CA VAL A 129 -8.00 5.63 7.12
C VAL A 129 -7.02 6.80 6.95
N LEU A 130 -6.48 7.00 5.74
CA LEU A 130 -5.58 8.12 5.46
C LEU A 130 -6.27 9.48 5.67
N GLY A 131 -7.51 9.66 5.23
CA GLY A 131 -8.26 10.89 5.41
C GLY A 131 -8.51 11.23 6.87
N VAL A 132 -8.89 10.23 7.68
CA VAL A 132 -9.09 10.39 9.13
C VAL A 132 -7.78 10.76 9.83
N LEU A 133 -6.67 10.08 9.50
CA LEU A 133 -5.36 10.39 10.04
C LEU A 133 -4.88 11.77 9.61
N TYR A 134 -5.07 12.15 8.35
CA TYR A 134 -4.69 13.46 7.84
C TYR A 134 -5.38 14.59 8.62
N TRP A 135 -6.68 14.44 8.89
CA TRP A 135 -7.46 15.45 9.58
C TRP A 135 -7.19 15.51 11.07
N ARG A 136 -7.17 14.35 11.75
CA ARG A 136 -7.17 14.26 13.22
C ARG A 136 -5.83 13.88 13.84
N ARG A 137 -4.93 13.24 13.10
CA ARG A 137 -3.67 12.66 13.61
C ARG A 137 -2.52 12.87 12.61
N PRO A 138 -2.15 14.12 12.27
CA PRO A 138 -1.16 14.40 11.21
C PRO A 138 0.21 13.76 11.47
N ALA A 139 0.57 13.54 12.73
CA ALA A 139 1.80 12.85 13.08
C ALA A 139 1.78 11.36 12.72
N ASP A 140 0.65 10.67 12.94
CA ASP A 140 0.48 9.25 12.61
C ASP A 140 0.23 9.05 11.10
N TYR A 141 -0.40 10.03 10.43
CA TYR A 141 -0.59 10.04 8.98
C TYR A 141 0.73 9.81 8.23
N ARG A 142 1.80 10.52 8.61
CA ARG A 142 3.08 10.45 7.88
C ARG A 142 3.67 9.05 7.88
N TRP A 143 3.68 8.38 9.03
CA TRP A 143 4.15 7.00 9.11
C TRP A 143 3.24 6.06 8.32
N ALA A 144 1.93 6.15 8.53
CA ALA A 144 0.97 5.27 7.87
C ALA A 144 1.06 5.41 6.34
N ARG A 145 1.15 6.64 5.85
CA ARG A 145 1.32 7.00 4.45
C ARG A 145 2.65 6.51 3.85
N THR A 146 3.74 6.58 4.61
CA THR A 146 5.03 5.99 4.17
C THR A 146 4.96 4.48 4.14
N ALA A 147 4.31 3.84 5.13
CA ALA A 147 4.17 2.40 5.19
C ALA A 147 3.38 1.84 3.99
N ILE A 148 2.20 2.42 3.66
CA ILE A 148 1.42 1.99 2.49
C ILE A 148 2.16 2.27 1.16
N GLY A 149 2.89 3.38 1.08
CA GLY A 149 3.73 3.69 -0.07
C GLY A 149 4.85 2.66 -0.25
N PHE A 150 5.54 2.30 0.84
CA PHE A 150 6.59 1.31 0.84
C PHE A 150 6.07 -0.09 0.48
N THR A 151 4.94 -0.53 1.04
CA THR A 151 4.31 -1.81 0.66
C THR A 151 3.93 -1.84 -0.81
N THR A 152 3.48 -0.70 -1.36
CA THR A 152 3.14 -0.60 -2.77
C THR A 152 4.38 -0.72 -3.65
N VAL A 153 5.45 0.02 -3.33
CA VAL A 153 6.73 -0.07 -4.06
C VAL A 153 7.32 -1.49 -4.00
N LEU A 154 7.29 -2.13 -2.83
CA LEU A 154 7.74 -3.50 -2.68
C LEU A 154 6.93 -4.47 -3.55
N ALA A 155 5.61 -4.28 -3.65
CA ALA A 155 4.78 -5.05 -4.55
C ALA A 155 5.16 -4.82 -6.02
N LEU A 156 5.43 -3.58 -6.43
CA LEU A 156 5.87 -3.27 -7.79
C LEU A 156 7.21 -3.94 -8.13
N VAL A 157 8.15 -3.94 -7.20
CA VAL A 157 9.43 -4.66 -7.34
C VAL A 157 9.17 -6.16 -7.50
N GLY A 158 8.30 -6.74 -6.69
CA GLY A 158 7.88 -8.15 -6.82
C GLY A 158 7.29 -8.46 -8.20
N PHE A 159 6.34 -7.65 -8.68
CA PHE A 159 5.73 -7.82 -9.99
C PHE A 159 6.72 -7.72 -11.14
N PHE A 160 7.78 -6.92 -10.99
CA PHE A 160 8.81 -6.76 -12.00
C PHE A 160 9.75 -7.97 -12.06
N PHE A 161 10.24 -8.44 -10.90
CA PHE A 161 11.24 -9.52 -10.85
C PHE A 161 10.65 -10.93 -10.82
N TYR A 162 9.40 -11.08 -10.37
CA TYR A 162 8.73 -12.36 -10.21
C TYR A 162 7.30 -12.28 -10.77
N PRO A 163 7.14 -12.19 -12.10
CA PRO A 163 5.83 -12.24 -12.73
C PRO A 163 5.17 -13.56 -12.36
N LEU A 164 3.92 -13.54 -11.90
CA LEU A 164 3.23 -14.71 -11.40
C LEU A 164 1.79 -14.71 -11.90
N ALA A 165 1.39 -15.81 -12.53
CA ALA A 165 0.04 -16.01 -13.01
C ALA A 165 -0.91 -16.29 -11.83
N PRO A 166 -2.00 -15.52 -11.66
CA PRO A 166 -2.98 -15.80 -10.61
C PRO A 166 -3.65 -17.17 -10.86
N PRO A 167 -4.12 -17.87 -9.81
CA PRO A 167 -4.73 -19.20 -9.95
C PRO A 167 -5.90 -19.26 -10.94
N ARG A 168 -6.66 -18.17 -11.10
CA ARG A 168 -7.73 -18.07 -12.09
C ARG A 168 -7.25 -18.14 -13.54
N LEU A 169 -5.98 -17.84 -13.84
CA LEU A 169 -5.37 -17.88 -15.17
C LEU A 169 -4.60 -19.18 -15.43
N MET A 170 -4.43 -20.02 -14.41
CA MET A 170 -3.66 -21.24 -14.51
C MET A 170 -4.52 -22.37 -15.11
N PRO A 171 -4.08 -23.00 -16.22
CA PRO A 171 -4.81 -24.10 -16.83
C PRO A 171 -4.87 -25.30 -15.87
N GLY A 172 -6.05 -25.93 -15.80
CA GLY A 172 -6.25 -27.18 -15.07
C GLY A 172 -6.46 -27.06 -13.55
N LEU A 173 -6.48 -25.85 -12.97
CA LEU A 173 -6.71 -25.69 -11.52
C LEU A 173 -8.18 -25.71 -11.10
N GLY A 174 -9.12 -25.54 -12.03
CA GLY A 174 -10.55 -25.56 -11.72
C GLY A 174 -11.04 -24.42 -10.82
N ILE A 175 -10.28 -23.32 -10.69
CA ILE A 175 -10.67 -22.13 -9.94
C ILE A 175 -11.73 -21.34 -10.72
N ILE A 176 -12.82 -21.00 -10.04
CA ILE A 176 -13.95 -20.24 -10.61
C ILE A 176 -13.70 -18.74 -10.39
N ASP A 177 -13.63 -17.97 -11.47
CA ASP A 177 -13.64 -16.50 -11.40
C ASP A 177 -15.09 -16.00 -11.26
N THR A 178 -15.42 -15.49 -10.07
CA THR A 178 -16.77 -15.02 -9.73
C THR A 178 -17.06 -13.61 -10.21
N ILE A 179 -16.03 -12.83 -10.54
CA ILE A 179 -16.15 -11.41 -10.91
C ILE A 179 -16.36 -11.28 -12.41
N TYR A 180 -15.58 -12.01 -13.21
CA TYR A 180 -15.64 -11.95 -14.67
C TYR A 180 -16.22 -13.22 -15.30
N GLY A 181 -16.63 -14.21 -14.50
CA GLY A 181 -17.19 -15.47 -14.96
C GLY A 181 -16.15 -16.41 -15.56
N VAL A 182 -16.60 -17.50 -16.19
CA VAL A 182 -15.72 -18.45 -16.88
C VAL A 182 -15.07 -17.75 -18.07
N GLN A 183 -13.74 -17.73 -18.10
CA GLN A 183 -12.95 -17.02 -19.10
C GLN A 183 -12.36 -17.98 -20.12
N ASP A 184 -12.32 -17.55 -21.38
CA ASP A 184 -11.54 -18.20 -22.42
C ASP A 184 -10.07 -17.77 -22.28
N PHE A 185 -9.20 -18.66 -21.82
CA PHE A 185 -7.77 -18.40 -21.64
C PHE A 185 -7.01 -18.12 -22.94
N SER A 186 -7.63 -18.35 -24.11
CA SER A 186 -7.10 -17.96 -25.41
C SER A 186 -7.45 -16.51 -25.78
N ARG A 187 -8.53 -15.95 -25.23
CA ARG A 187 -9.01 -14.57 -25.43
C ARG A 187 -9.74 -14.03 -24.18
N PRO A 188 -9.01 -13.74 -23.10
CA PRO A 188 -9.67 -13.29 -21.87
C PRO A 188 -10.21 -11.86 -21.99
N ASP A 189 -11.44 -11.63 -21.48
CA ASP A 189 -12.08 -10.32 -21.38
C ASP A 189 -12.37 -9.98 -19.91
N TYR A 190 -11.53 -9.12 -19.33
CA TYR A 190 -11.70 -8.60 -17.96
C TYR A 190 -12.17 -7.13 -17.94
N GLY A 191 -12.70 -6.62 -19.06
CA GLY A 191 -13.18 -5.24 -19.21
C GLY A 191 -12.14 -4.21 -19.67
N LYS A 192 -12.56 -2.96 -19.93
CA LYS A 192 -11.71 -1.90 -20.53
C LYS A 192 -10.54 -1.42 -19.66
N LEU A 193 -10.55 -1.71 -18.36
CA LEU A 193 -9.42 -1.38 -17.45
C LEU A 193 -8.30 -2.42 -17.50
N THR A 194 -8.56 -3.58 -18.10
CA THR A 194 -7.59 -4.69 -18.20
C THR A 194 -6.42 -4.36 -19.09
N GLU A 195 -6.65 -3.57 -20.14
CA GLU A 195 -5.58 -3.00 -20.97
C GLU A 195 -4.69 -2.01 -20.20
N LEU A 196 -5.05 -1.67 -18.96
CA LEU A 196 -4.30 -0.78 -18.07
C LEU A 196 -3.62 -1.53 -16.90
N THR A 197 -3.94 -2.81 -16.66
CA THR A 197 -3.44 -3.59 -15.50
C THR A 197 -2.63 -4.81 -15.94
N ASN A 198 -1.48 -5.08 -15.31
CA ASN A 198 -0.70 -6.31 -15.56
C ASN A 198 -1.41 -7.53 -14.94
N GLN A 199 -1.90 -8.45 -15.76
CA GLN A 199 -2.62 -9.65 -15.30
C GLN A 199 -1.72 -10.68 -14.60
N TYR A 200 -0.41 -10.65 -14.88
CA TYR A 200 0.61 -11.54 -14.31
C TYR A 200 1.33 -10.92 -13.10
N ALA A 201 0.72 -9.90 -12.49
CA ALA A 201 1.19 -9.26 -11.26
C ALA A 201 0.36 -9.74 -10.05
N ALA A 202 0.35 -11.06 -9.80
CA ALA A 202 -0.49 -11.63 -8.74
C ALA A 202 0.16 -11.59 -7.34
N MET A 203 1.50 -11.68 -7.24
CA MET A 203 2.22 -11.69 -5.96
C MET A 203 3.34 -10.64 -5.91
N PRO A 204 3.50 -9.93 -4.76
CA PRO A 204 2.72 -10.05 -3.53
C PRO A 204 1.33 -9.38 -3.64
N SER A 205 0.34 -9.93 -2.93
CA SER A 205 -1.04 -9.44 -2.99
C SER A 205 -1.18 -8.03 -2.39
N LEU A 206 -1.44 -7.04 -3.24
CA LEU A 206 -1.74 -5.66 -2.82
C LEU A 206 -3.02 -5.58 -1.98
N HIS A 207 -4.05 -6.37 -2.32
CA HIS A 207 -5.31 -6.40 -1.56
C HIS A 207 -5.04 -6.83 -0.11
N PHE A 208 -4.31 -7.92 0.07
CA PHE A 208 -3.93 -8.39 1.40
C PHE A 208 -3.01 -7.37 2.10
N GLY A 209 -1.98 -6.87 1.41
CA GLY A 209 -1.04 -5.90 1.98
C GLY A 209 -1.72 -4.62 2.48
N TRP A 210 -2.64 -4.06 1.70
CA TRP A 210 -3.40 -2.86 2.10
C TRP A 210 -4.42 -3.16 3.20
N SER A 211 -5.04 -4.34 3.20
CA SER A 211 -5.95 -4.77 4.26
C SER A 211 -5.22 -4.95 5.59
N LEU A 212 -4.06 -5.63 5.56
CA LEU A 212 -3.19 -5.79 6.71
C LEU A 212 -2.68 -4.43 7.22
N TRP A 213 -2.27 -3.55 6.31
CA TRP A 213 -1.87 -2.18 6.65
C TRP A 213 -3.00 -1.41 7.34
N CYS A 214 -4.24 -1.51 6.85
CA CYS A 214 -5.40 -0.88 7.48
C CYS A 214 -5.61 -1.42 8.91
N GLY A 215 -5.63 -2.76 9.06
CA GLY A 215 -5.82 -3.42 10.35
C GLY A 215 -4.76 -3.03 11.38
N LEU A 216 -3.48 -3.08 11.00
CA LEU A 216 -2.37 -2.69 11.86
C LEU A 216 -2.41 -1.20 12.20
N THR A 217 -2.69 -0.34 11.23
CA THR A 217 -2.79 1.11 11.45
C THR A 217 -3.91 1.43 12.45
N ILE A 218 -5.09 0.83 12.26
CA ILE A 218 -6.22 0.99 13.18
C ILE A 218 -5.85 0.47 14.57
N ALA A 219 -5.29 -0.75 14.68
CA ALA A 219 -4.91 -1.34 15.96
C ALA A 219 -3.85 -0.51 16.72
N LEU A 220 -2.94 0.14 16.01
CA LEU A 220 -1.86 0.94 16.59
C LEU A 220 -2.26 2.37 16.98
N VAL A 221 -3.35 2.89 16.39
CA VAL A 221 -3.82 4.28 16.57
C VAL A 221 -5.11 4.34 17.40
N ALA A 222 -5.99 3.34 17.30
CA ALA A 222 -7.24 3.31 18.04
C ALA A 222 -6.96 3.29 19.56
N PRO A 223 -7.61 4.17 20.35
CA PRO A 223 -7.52 4.10 21.79
C PRO A 223 -8.05 2.74 22.24
N ARG A 224 -7.29 2.05 23.08
CA ARG A 224 -7.73 0.78 23.66
C ARG A 224 -8.99 1.05 24.48
N VAL A 225 -10.03 0.26 24.25
CA VAL A 225 -11.35 0.45 24.87
C VAL A 225 -11.29 0.37 26.40
N TRP A 226 -10.27 -0.31 26.95
CA TRP A 226 -9.96 -0.44 28.37
C TRP A 226 -9.03 0.65 28.94
N MET A 227 -8.69 1.68 28.17
CA MET A 227 -7.97 2.89 28.65
C MET A 227 -8.92 4.08 28.91
N LYS A 228 -10.24 3.85 28.90
CA LYS A 228 -11.26 4.75 29.43
C LYS A 228 -11.80 4.17 30.71
#